data_AF-A0A972QXJ8-F1
#
_entry.id   AF-A0A972QXJ8-F1
#
_cell.length_a   1.000
_cell.length_b   1.000
_cell.length_c   1.000
_cell.angle_alpha   90.00
_cell.angle_beta   90.00
_cell.angle_gamma   90.00
#
_symmetry.space_group_name_H-M   'P 1'
#
loop_
_entity.id
_entity.type
_entity.pdbx_description
1 polymer ?
#
loop_
_entity_poly.entity_id
_entity_poly.type
_entity_poly.pdbx_seq_one_letter_code
_entity_poly.pdbx_strand_id
1 'polypeptide(L)'
;MTPHEEQKIIQWSRNLSNDVHLKVWLTHDKRSDKLRMFCNELSGLVRKIHVEENWKESAEPPHIEVSKNLQYFAVPADHELGPFLEALTFKADNFALLPKVIKDKIGGIDKSISLRLFISQNCAHCPRSVRDLIRLTIANELINLEIIDGTLFWELAQVEDIQCLPTVLFGDEFRWSGVTPLEDIVEVLLNRDPSEFSISAIERMLEEGNAIRIARMMIESEVVFPEVVELMTDDRFIIRLGAMAAMEKVVEKNRELASKAVMPLWANFEKVIEPMQIDILYFMGDAGVTENIPLLESVTSGNYREHVKEAAKEAIDSIKNRC
;
A
#
# COMPACT_ATOMS: atom_id res chain seq x y z
N MET A 1 -31.52 4.12 -8.39
CA MET A 1 -30.78 3.32 -9.39
C MET A 1 -31.19 3.74 -10.79
N THR A 2 -30.35 3.49 -11.80
CA THR A 2 -30.70 3.64 -13.22
C THR A 2 -31.37 2.37 -13.77
N PRO A 3 -32.16 2.45 -14.86
CA PRO A 3 -32.76 1.25 -15.47
C PRO A 3 -31.76 0.17 -15.89
N HIS A 4 -30.54 0.56 -16.26
CA HIS A 4 -29.47 -0.38 -16.62
C HIS A 4 -28.98 -1.16 -15.40
N GLU A 5 -28.81 -0.47 -14.26
CA GLU A 5 -28.43 -1.09 -12.99
C GLU A 5 -29.50 -2.05 -12.49
N GLU A 6 -30.78 -1.66 -12.58
CA GLU A 6 -31.91 -2.53 -12.23
C GLU A 6 -31.90 -3.83 -13.04
N GLN A 7 -31.70 -3.73 -14.36
CA GLN A 7 -31.60 -4.91 -15.24
C GLN A 7 -30.44 -5.82 -14.84
N LYS A 8 -29.28 -5.24 -14.52
CA LYS A 8 -28.09 -5.98 -14.08
C LYS A 8 -28.35 -6.71 -12.76
N ILE A 9 -28.98 -6.06 -11.79
CA ILE A 9 -29.38 -6.65 -10.50
C ILE A 9 -30.38 -7.81 -10.73
N ILE A 10 -31.41 -7.59 -11.55
CA ILE A 10 -32.41 -8.62 -11.85
C ILE A 10 -31.74 -9.82 -12.52
N GLN A 11 -30.87 -9.61 -13.50
CA GLN A 11 -30.15 -10.69 -14.17
C GLN A 11 -29.27 -11.48 -13.20
N TRP A 12 -28.50 -10.78 -12.36
CA TRP A 12 -27.65 -11.40 -11.34
C TRP A 12 -28.47 -12.23 -10.34
N SER A 13 -29.61 -11.71 -9.88
CA SER A 13 -30.45 -12.37 -8.86
C SER A 13 -31.00 -13.73 -9.28
N ARG A 14 -31.11 -14.00 -10.59
CA ARG A 14 -31.53 -15.31 -11.11
C ARG A 14 -30.61 -16.44 -10.70
N ASN A 15 -29.35 -16.13 -10.40
CA ASN A 15 -28.34 -17.09 -9.99
C ASN A 15 -28.26 -17.25 -8.46
N LEU A 16 -29.04 -16.49 -7.68
CA LEU A 16 -29.06 -16.61 -6.22
C LEU A 16 -29.70 -17.93 -5.79
N SER A 17 -28.91 -18.80 -5.17
CA SER A 17 -29.43 -20.02 -4.56
C SER A 17 -30.10 -19.73 -3.22
N ASN A 18 -29.46 -18.90 -2.39
CA ASN A 18 -29.85 -18.64 -1.01
C ASN A 18 -30.29 -17.19 -0.81
N ASP A 19 -30.92 -16.93 0.33
CA ASP A 19 -31.20 -15.59 0.80
C ASP A 19 -29.89 -14.87 1.19
N VAL A 20 -29.86 -13.57 0.94
CA VAL A 20 -28.73 -12.69 1.24
C VAL A 20 -29.17 -11.73 2.34
N HIS A 21 -28.40 -11.66 3.40
CA HIS A 21 -28.65 -10.77 4.53
C HIS A 21 -27.59 -9.68 4.55
N LEU A 22 -28.03 -8.43 4.61
CA LEU A 22 -27.18 -7.25 4.70
C LEU A 22 -27.62 -6.42 5.88
N LYS A 23 -26.67 -5.68 6.47
CA LYS A 23 -27.03 -4.61 7.39
C LYS A 23 -26.65 -3.28 6.78
N VAL A 24 -27.45 -2.26 7.06
CA VAL A 24 -27.06 -0.88 6.82
C VAL A 24 -26.99 -0.17 8.15
N TRP A 25 -25.82 0.39 8.45
CA TRP A 25 -25.55 1.13 9.68
C TRP A 25 -25.70 2.62 9.40
N LEU A 26 -26.69 3.22 10.02
CA LEU A 26 -27.11 4.60 9.80
C LEU A 26 -26.73 5.48 10.99
N THR A 27 -26.39 6.72 10.69
CA THR A 27 -26.02 7.75 11.67
C THR A 27 -26.71 9.08 11.36
N HIS A 28 -26.43 10.10 12.17
CA HIS A 28 -26.86 11.48 11.90
C HIS A 28 -26.28 12.08 10.60
N ASP A 29 -25.35 11.38 9.94
CA ASP A 29 -24.81 11.81 8.66
C ASP A 29 -25.87 11.77 7.54
N LYS A 30 -25.92 12.83 6.72
CA LYS A 30 -26.87 12.91 5.59
C LYS A 30 -26.65 11.83 4.53
N ARG A 31 -25.46 11.23 4.47
CA ARG A 31 -25.14 10.11 3.57
C ARG A 31 -25.87 8.83 3.96
N SER A 32 -26.36 8.72 5.20
CA SER A 32 -27.24 7.64 5.66
C SER A 32 -28.46 7.49 4.75
N ASP A 33 -29.04 8.60 4.28
CA ASP A 33 -30.23 8.57 3.41
C ASP A 33 -29.91 7.93 2.05
N LYS A 34 -28.72 8.21 1.49
CA LYS A 34 -28.28 7.63 0.21
C LYS A 34 -28.10 6.12 0.31
N LEU A 35 -27.45 5.65 1.38
CA LEU A 35 -27.22 4.22 1.61
C LEU A 35 -28.55 3.49 1.88
N ARG A 36 -29.42 4.09 2.72
CA ARG A 36 -30.76 3.54 2.98
C ARG A 36 -31.57 3.42 1.69
N MET A 37 -31.59 4.47 0.86
CA MET A 37 -32.30 4.46 -0.42
C MET A 37 -31.80 3.33 -1.33
N PHE A 38 -30.48 3.18 -1.49
CA PHE A 38 -29.90 2.10 -2.29
C PHE A 38 -30.33 0.72 -1.78
N CYS A 39 -30.23 0.48 -0.47
CA CYS A 39 -30.62 -0.81 0.12
C CYS A 39 -32.13 -1.11 -0.04
N ASN A 40 -32.98 -0.09 0.07
CA ASN A 40 -34.43 -0.22 -0.14
C ASN A 40 -34.78 -0.53 -1.60
N GLU A 41 -34.10 0.13 -2.56
CA GLU A 41 -34.25 -0.19 -3.98
C GLU A 41 -33.78 -1.63 -4.27
N LEU A 42 -32.63 -2.03 -3.73
CA LEU A 42 -32.06 -3.37 -3.94
C LEU A 42 -32.98 -4.49 -3.43
N SER A 43 -33.46 -4.38 -2.19
CA SER A 43 -34.39 -5.35 -1.57
C SER A 43 -35.78 -5.32 -2.21
N GLY A 44 -36.22 -4.17 -2.72
CA GLY A 44 -37.45 -4.04 -3.50
C GLY A 44 -37.39 -4.76 -4.86
N LEU A 45 -36.23 -4.78 -5.50
CA LEU A 45 -36.01 -5.48 -6.78
C LEU A 45 -35.80 -6.99 -6.61
N VAL A 46 -35.17 -7.41 -5.50
CA VAL A 46 -34.77 -8.80 -5.28
C VAL A 46 -35.32 -9.32 -3.96
N ARG A 47 -36.39 -10.11 -4.04
CA ARG A 47 -37.08 -10.70 -2.86
C ARG A 47 -36.19 -11.52 -1.93
N LYS A 48 -35.07 -12.07 -2.42
CA LYS A 48 -34.12 -12.86 -1.63
C LYS A 48 -33.12 -12.00 -0.84
N ILE A 49 -33.12 -10.68 -1.03
CA ILE A 49 -32.26 -9.76 -0.28
C ILE A 49 -33.05 -9.21 0.91
N HIS A 50 -32.53 -9.44 2.10
CA HIS A 50 -33.05 -8.91 3.35
C HIS A 50 -32.07 -7.88 3.88
N VAL A 51 -32.54 -6.66 4.12
CA VAL A 51 -31.73 -5.58 4.68
C VAL A 51 -32.22 -5.30 6.09
N GLU A 52 -31.31 -5.36 7.05
CA GLU A 52 -31.52 -4.95 8.42
C GLU A 52 -30.99 -3.52 8.62
N GLU A 53 -31.88 -2.57 8.91
CA GLU A 53 -31.47 -1.21 9.28
C GLU A 53 -31.04 -1.16 10.74
N ASN A 54 -29.83 -0.67 10.98
CA ASN A 54 -29.27 -0.46 12.30
C ASN A 54 -28.92 1.01 12.50
N TRP A 55 -29.07 1.51 13.73
CA TRP A 55 -28.75 2.89 14.09
C TRP A 55 -27.60 2.91 15.10
N LYS A 56 -26.65 3.84 14.91
CA LYS A 56 -25.55 4.07 15.85
C LYS A 56 -25.39 5.57 16.15
N GLU A 57 -25.30 5.90 17.44
CA GLU A 57 -24.89 7.22 17.93
C GLU A 57 -23.34 7.31 17.96
N SER A 58 -22.71 7.03 16.82
CA SER A 58 -21.25 7.04 16.67
C SER A 58 -20.82 8.12 15.69
N ALA A 59 -19.59 8.63 15.86
CA ALA A 59 -18.92 9.47 14.88
C ALA A 59 -18.49 8.69 13.62
N GLU A 60 -18.49 7.36 13.69
CA GLU A 60 -18.18 6.51 12.55
C GLU A 60 -19.20 6.73 11.42
N PRO A 61 -18.75 6.88 10.15
CA PRO A 61 -19.66 7.14 9.06
C PRO A 61 -20.65 5.99 8.81
N PRO A 62 -21.80 6.27 8.15
CA PRO A 62 -22.75 5.23 7.80
C PRO A 62 -22.18 4.32 6.70
N HIS A 63 -22.53 3.03 6.75
CA HIS A 63 -21.98 2.03 5.84
C HIS A 63 -22.94 0.86 5.63
N ILE A 64 -22.68 0.07 4.59
CA ILE A 64 -23.34 -1.22 4.35
C ILE A 64 -22.39 -2.32 4.83
N GLU A 65 -22.84 -3.16 5.75
CA GLU A 65 -22.13 -4.35 6.20
C GLU A 65 -22.61 -5.54 5.35
N VAL A 66 -21.73 -6.02 4.47
CA VAL A 66 -21.98 -7.20 3.64
C VAL A 66 -21.72 -8.48 4.42
N SER A 67 -20.68 -8.45 5.26
CA SER A 67 -20.34 -9.49 6.23
C SER A 67 -19.53 -8.87 7.37
N LYS A 68 -19.23 -9.64 8.43
CA LYS A 68 -18.52 -9.13 9.61
C LYS A 68 -17.17 -8.47 9.29
N ASN A 69 -16.51 -8.89 8.20
CA ASN A 69 -15.20 -8.43 7.78
C ASN A 69 -15.22 -7.71 6.41
N LEU A 70 -16.40 -7.30 5.92
CA LEU A 70 -16.53 -6.55 4.66
C LEU A 70 -17.58 -5.44 4.79
N GLN A 71 -17.10 -4.21 4.76
CA GLN A 71 -17.90 -3.00 4.94
C GLN A 71 -17.75 -2.07 3.74
N TYR A 72 -18.85 -1.46 3.31
CA TYR A 72 -18.91 -0.50 2.23
C TYR A 72 -19.33 0.88 2.75
N PHE A 73 -18.37 1.78 2.80
CA PHE A 73 -18.55 3.23 2.92
C PHE A 73 -18.70 3.80 1.50
N ALA A 74 -19.68 3.31 0.76
CA ALA A 74 -19.92 3.69 -0.63
C ALA A 74 -21.37 3.35 -1.02
N VAL A 75 -21.92 4.07 -2.00
CA VAL A 75 -23.14 3.63 -2.71
C VAL A 75 -22.69 2.80 -3.91
N PRO A 76 -22.93 1.47 -3.94
CA PRO A 76 -22.50 0.64 -5.06
C PRO A 76 -23.28 0.96 -6.33
N ALA A 77 -22.67 1.70 -7.25
CA ALA A 77 -23.26 2.13 -8.50
C ALA A 77 -22.27 1.94 -9.65
N ASP A 78 -22.76 1.99 -10.89
CA ASP A 78 -21.93 1.97 -12.10
C ASP A 78 -20.89 0.82 -12.13
N HIS A 79 -19.61 1.17 -12.17
CA HIS A 79 -18.48 0.25 -12.21
C HIS A 79 -18.36 -0.61 -10.94
N GLU A 80 -18.85 -0.11 -9.81
CA GLU A 80 -18.75 -0.74 -8.49
C GLU A 80 -19.95 -1.62 -8.14
N LEU A 81 -21.08 -1.46 -8.84
CA LEU A 81 -22.24 -2.32 -8.65
C LEU A 81 -21.91 -3.80 -8.95
N GLY A 82 -21.08 -4.06 -9.97
CA GLY A 82 -20.69 -5.43 -10.32
C GLY A 82 -19.94 -6.15 -9.19
N PRO A 83 -18.78 -5.63 -8.75
CA PRO A 83 -18.04 -6.17 -7.62
C PRO A 83 -18.87 -6.30 -6.33
N PHE A 84 -19.76 -5.33 -6.03
CA PHE A 84 -20.65 -5.44 -4.89
C PHE A 84 -21.64 -6.60 -5.02
N LEU A 85 -22.30 -6.78 -6.16
CA LEU A 85 -23.20 -7.92 -6.37
C LEU A 85 -22.45 -9.25 -6.33
N GLU A 86 -21.21 -9.29 -6.82
CA GLU A 86 -20.33 -10.44 -6.61
C GLU A 86 -20.14 -10.67 -5.10
N ALA A 87 -19.82 -9.62 -4.31
CA ALA A 87 -19.66 -9.63 -2.84
C ALA A 87 -20.79 -10.38 -2.14
N LEU A 88 -22.03 -10.12 -2.57
CA LEU A 88 -23.26 -10.72 -2.03
C LEU A 88 -23.42 -12.23 -2.34
N THR A 89 -22.75 -12.74 -3.36
CA THR A 89 -22.86 -14.15 -3.80
C THR A 89 -21.69 -15.03 -3.42
N PHE A 90 -20.58 -14.46 -2.96
CA PHE A 90 -19.39 -15.26 -2.72
C PHE A 90 -19.62 -16.28 -1.61
N LYS A 91 -19.87 -17.53 -2.02
CA LYS A 91 -19.78 -18.73 -1.20
C LYS A 91 -18.31 -19.11 -0.99
N ALA A 92 -18.07 -19.98 -0.01
CA ALA A 92 -16.78 -20.64 0.24
C ALA A 92 -16.13 -21.29 -1.02
N ASP A 93 -16.92 -21.65 -2.04
CA ASP A 93 -16.43 -22.23 -3.31
C ASP A 93 -15.54 -21.28 -4.13
N ASN A 94 -15.57 -19.97 -3.87
CA ASN A 94 -14.73 -18.98 -4.56
C ASN A 94 -13.31 -18.88 -4.03
N PHE A 95 -12.94 -19.62 -2.97
CA PHE A 95 -11.54 -19.92 -2.69
C PHE A 95 -10.87 -20.38 -3.98
N ALA A 96 -11.54 -21.18 -4.81
CA ALA A 96 -11.03 -21.70 -6.08
C ALA A 96 -10.49 -20.64 -7.06
N LEU A 97 -10.97 -19.39 -7.03
CA LEU A 97 -10.52 -18.32 -7.94
C LEU A 97 -9.21 -17.65 -7.54
N LEU A 98 -8.79 -17.80 -6.29
CA LEU A 98 -7.49 -17.27 -5.87
C LEU A 98 -6.34 -18.06 -6.55
N PRO A 99 -5.28 -17.38 -6.99
CA PRO A 99 -4.03 -18.02 -7.38
C PRO A 99 -3.57 -19.03 -6.32
N LYS A 100 -3.05 -20.18 -6.75
CA LYS A 100 -2.61 -21.24 -5.83
C LYS A 100 -1.59 -20.73 -4.81
N VAL A 101 -0.67 -19.87 -5.24
CA VAL A 101 0.33 -19.24 -4.36
C VAL A 101 -0.32 -18.48 -3.22
N ILE A 102 -1.40 -17.75 -3.49
CA ILE A 102 -2.13 -16.98 -2.46
C ILE A 102 -2.89 -17.93 -1.53
N LYS A 103 -3.55 -18.96 -2.07
CA LYS A 103 -4.25 -19.98 -1.26
C LYS A 103 -3.32 -20.66 -0.26
N ASP A 104 -2.12 -21.00 -0.69
CA ASP A 104 -1.13 -21.69 0.14
C ASP A 104 -0.58 -20.75 1.24
N LYS A 105 -0.55 -19.45 0.97
CA LYS A 105 -0.03 -18.40 1.85
C LYS A 105 -1.05 -17.86 2.85
N ILE A 106 -2.30 -17.64 2.42
CA ILE A 106 -3.30 -16.87 3.19
C ILE A 106 -3.72 -17.52 4.52
N GLY A 107 -3.55 -18.84 4.63
CA GLY A 107 -3.77 -19.58 5.87
C GLY A 107 -2.72 -19.29 6.95
N GLY A 108 -1.58 -18.67 6.59
CA GLY A 108 -0.57 -18.21 7.54
C GLY A 108 -0.92 -16.92 8.28
N ILE A 109 -1.98 -16.20 7.86
CA ILE A 109 -2.45 -15.00 8.56
C ILE A 109 -3.21 -15.44 9.81
N ASP A 110 -2.58 -15.25 10.97
CA ASP A 110 -3.07 -15.66 12.30
C ASP A 110 -3.54 -14.48 13.17
N LYS A 111 -3.37 -13.25 12.67
CA LYS A 111 -3.72 -12.00 13.34
C LYS A 111 -4.74 -11.23 12.51
N SER A 112 -5.60 -10.48 13.20
CA SER A 112 -6.53 -9.56 12.55
C SER A 112 -5.77 -8.55 11.68
N ILE A 113 -6.31 -8.30 10.49
CA ILE A 113 -5.82 -7.36 9.49
C ILE A 113 -6.96 -6.42 9.14
N SER A 114 -6.68 -5.13 9.05
CA SER A 114 -7.64 -4.12 8.62
C SER A 114 -7.10 -3.42 7.37
N LEU A 115 -7.78 -3.63 6.25
CA LEU A 115 -7.51 -3.00 4.97
C LEU A 115 -8.54 -1.91 4.72
N ARG A 116 -8.10 -0.77 4.21
CA ARG A 116 -8.98 0.28 3.68
C ARG A 116 -8.69 0.48 2.21
N LEU A 117 -9.70 0.30 1.36
CA LEU A 117 -9.59 0.51 -0.07
C LEU A 117 -10.38 1.76 -0.45
N PHE A 118 -9.68 2.79 -0.91
CA PHE A 118 -10.27 3.99 -1.47
C PHE A 118 -10.57 3.80 -2.96
N ILE A 119 -11.79 4.12 -3.36
CA ILE A 119 -12.32 4.04 -4.73
C ILE A 119 -13.09 5.31 -5.10
N SER A 120 -13.55 5.38 -6.34
CA SER A 120 -14.63 6.29 -6.77
C SER A 120 -15.48 5.61 -7.83
N GLN A 121 -16.74 6.02 -7.95
CA GLN A 121 -17.69 5.41 -8.90
C GLN A 121 -17.23 5.48 -10.37
N ASN A 122 -16.47 6.52 -10.74
CA ASN A 122 -15.99 6.76 -12.11
C ASN A 122 -14.61 6.15 -12.40
N CYS A 123 -14.02 5.43 -11.45
CA CYS A 123 -12.69 4.85 -11.58
C CYS A 123 -12.74 3.53 -12.37
N ALA A 124 -12.20 3.52 -13.59
CA ALA A 124 -12.19 2.31 -14.43
C ALA A 124 -11.37 1.15 -13.86
N HIS A 125 -10.41 1.44 -12.97
CA HIS A 125 -9.48 0.45 -12.41
C HIS A 125 -9.91 -0.11 -11.04
N CYS A 126 -10.75 0.63 -10.30
CA CYS A 126 -11.19 0.27 -8.96
C CYS A 126 -11.96 -1.06 -8.87
N PRO A 127 -12.80 -1.44 -9.86
CA PRO A 127 -13.52 -2.71 -9.81
C PRO A 127 -12.62 -3.95 -9.80
N ARG A 128 -11.37 -3.83 -10.25
CA ARG A 128 -10.39 -4.93 -10.18
C ARG A 128 -9.88 -5.09 -8.75
N SER A 129 -9.38 -4.01 -8.14
CA SER A 129 -8.89 -4.02 -6.77
C SER A 129 -9.96 -4.43 -5.76
N VAL A 130 -11.21 -3.97 -5.96
CA VAL A 130 -12.35 -4.38 -5.12
C VAL A 130 -12.56 -5.89 -5.16
N ARG A 131 -12.59 -6.49 -6.35
CA ARG A 131 -12.76 -7.95 -6.49
C ARG A 131 -11.61 -8.72 -5.86
N ASP A 132 -10.38 -8.29 -6.09
CA ASP A 132 -9.20 -8.97 -5.60
C ASP A 132 -9.14 -8.96 -4.06
N LEU A 133 -9.47 -7.82 -3.43
CA LEU A 133 -9.48 -7.71 -1.97
C LEU A 133 -10.69 -8.38 -1.32
N ILE A 134 -11.87 -8.36 -1.93
CA ILE A 134 -13.04 -9.13 -1.43
C ILE A 134 -12.70 -10.63 -1.37
N ARG A 135 -11.97 -11.16 -2.36
CA ARG A 135 -11.57 -12.58 -2.33
C ARG A 135 -10.70 -12.90 -1.12
N LEU A 136 -9.89 -11.96 -0.63
CA LEU A 136 -9.10 -12.15 0.60
C LEU A 136 -9.99 -12.25 1.83
N THR A 137 -11.01 -11.39 1.96
CA THR A 137 -11.91 -11.40 3.12
C THR A 137 -12.72 -12.70 3.21
N ILE A 138 -13.05 -13.30 2.07
CA ILE A 138 -13.72 -14.60 2.00
C ILE A 138 -12.76 -15.74 2.36
N ALA A 139 -11.51 -15.63 1.94
CA ALA A 139 -10.51 -16.68 2.15
C ALA A 139 -9.99 -16.73 3.58
N ASN A 140 -9.99 -15.61 4.31
CA ASN A 140 -9.62 -15.55 5.72
C ASN A 140 -10.44 -14.48 6.46
N GLU A 141 -11.26 -14.92 7.42
CA GLU A 141 -12.14 -14.04 8.21
C GLU A 141 -11.38 -13.01 9.07
N LEU A 142 -10.08 -13.21 9.30
CA LEU A 142 -9.22 -12.24 9.99
C LEU A 142 -8.87 -11.02 9.14
N ILE A 143 -9.11 -11.07 7.83
CA ILE A 143 -8.90 -9.93 6.93
C ILE A 143 -10.20 -9.14 6.86
N ASN A 144 -10.19 -7.96 7.45
CA ASN A 144 -11.27 -6.98 7.41
C ASN A 144 -10.99 -5.98 6.29
N LEU A 145 -12.01 -5.67 5.49
CA LEU A 145 -11.91 -4.72 4.40
C LEU A 145 -13.01 -3.66 4.50
N GLU A 146 -12.59 -2.41 4.52
CA GLU A 146 -13.44 -1.24 4.34
C GLU A 146 -13.26 -0.72 2.91
N ILE A 147 -14.34 -0.67 2.14
CA ILE A 147 -14.34 -0.09 0.79
C ILE A 147 -14.96 1.29 0.89
N ILE A 148 -14.18 2.32 0.58
CA ILE A 148 -14.49 3.72 0.84
C ILE A 148 -14.56 4.47 -0.49
N ASP A 149 -15.70 5.05 -0.81
CA ASP A 149 -15.79 6.02 -1.89
C ASP A 149 -15.21 7.35 -1.41
N GLY A 150 -13.98 7.65 -1.86
CA GLY A 150 -13.24 8.86 -1.48
C GLY A 150 -13.88 10.15 -1.98
N THR A 151 -14.84 10.08 -2.91
CA THR A 151 -15.63 11.25 -3.35
C THR A 151 -16.85 11.47 -2.47
N LEU A 152 -17.43 10.39 -1.93
CA LEU A 152 -18.56 10.44 -1.01
C LEU A 152 -18.11 10.74 0.44
N PHE A 153 -16.95 10.22 0.83
CA PHE A 153 -16.28 10.40 2.12
C PHE A 153 -14.96 11.13 1.96
N TRP A 154 -15.02 12.33 1.37
CA TRP A 154 -13.86 13.16 1.02
C TRP A 154 -13.00 13.50 2.23
N GLU A 155 -13.60 13.64 3.41
CA GLU A 155 -12.89 13.92 4.65
C GLU A 155 -11.97 12.75 5.06
N LEU A 156 -12.39 11.50 4.83
CA LEU A 156 -11.55 10.33 5.07
C LEU A 156 -10.40 10.28 4.07
N ALA A 157 -10.68 10.57 2.80
CA ALA A 157 -9.65 10.62 1.76
C ALA A 157 -8.62 11.73 2.02
N GLN A 158 -9.05 12.87 2.57
CA GLN A 158 -8.16 13.96 2.93
C GLN A 158 -7.26 13.63 4.11
N VAL A 159 -7.80 13.03 5.18
CA VAL A 159 -7.02 12.61 6.35
C VAL A 159 -5.91 11.63 5.96
N GLU A 160 -6.21 10.73 5.03
CA GLU A 160 -5.27 9.74 4.51
C GLU A 160 -4.42 10.24 3.33
N ASP A 161 -4.49 11.53 2.98
CA ASP A 161 -3.76 12.12 1.84
C ASP A 161 -3.86 11.28 0.55
N ILE A 162 -5.09 10.88 0.18
CA ILE A 162 -5.32 10.05 -1.00
C ILE A 162 -5.18 10.90 -2.26
N GLN A 163 -4.09 10.67 -3.00
CA GLN A 163 -3.77 11.41 -4.24
C GLN A 163 -4.27 10.70 -5.52
N CYS A 164 -4.50 9.39 -5.46
CA CYS A 164 -4.95 8.60 -6.62
C CYS A 164 -5.83 7.41 -6.20
N LEU A 165 -6.52 6.82 -7.18
CA LEU A 165 -7.45 5.71 -6.97
C LEU A 165 -7.23 4.60 -8.01
N PRO A 166 -7.42 3.31 -7.66
CA PRO A 166 -7.67 2.82 -6.30
C PRO A 166 -6.44 3.01 -5.41
N THR A 167 -6.63 3.20 -4.11
CA THR A 167 -5.54 3.18 -3.12
C THR A 167 -5.89 2.23 -1.99
N VAL A 168 -5.01 1.27 -1.72
CA VAL A 168 -5.16 0.31 -0.61
C VAL A 168 -4.26 0.75 0.54
N LEU A 169 -4.81 0.78 1.74
CA LEU A 169 -4.08 1.03 2.98
C LEU A 169 -4.12 -0.20 3.88
N PHE A 170 -3.00 -0.50 4.52
CA PHE A 170 -2.91 -1.46 5.62
C PHE A 170 -2.15 -0.81 6.79
N GLY A 171 -2.90 -0.47 7.84
CA GLY A 171 -2.41 0.41 8.91
C GLY A 171 -2.00 1.79 8.41
N ASP A 172 -1.16 2.48 9.19
CA ASP A 172 -0.48 3.73 8.80
C ASP A 172 0.83 3.44 8.04
N GLU A 173 1.15 2.15 7.95
CA GLU A 173 2.38 1.65 7.40
C GLU A 173 2.28 1.47 5.91
N PHE A 174 1.27 0.73 5.43
CA PHE A 174 1.21 0.29 4.05
C PHE A 174 0.24 1.06 3.18
N ARG A 175 0.73 1.45 1.99
CA ARG A 175 -0.02 2.10 0.93
C ARG A 175 0.36 1.49 -0.40
N TRP A 176 -0.64 1.17 -1.20
CA TRP A 176 -0.47 0.82 -2.59
C TRP A 176 -1.39 1.66 -3.46
N SER A 177 -0.83 2.19 -4.53
CA SER A 177 -1.53 3.11 -5.42
C SER A 177 -1.71 2.49 -6.80
N GLY A 178 -2.95 2.49 -7.29
CA GLY A 178 -3.32 1.83 -8.53
C GLY A 178 -3.64 0.34 -8.35
N VAL A 179 -3.56 -0.40 -9.47
CA VAL A 179 -3.85 -1.84 -9.47
C VAL A 179 -2.60 -2.60 -9.07
N THR A 180 -2.54 -3.02 -7.82
CA THR A 180 -1.44 -3.81 -7.27
C THR A 180 -1.72 -5.31 -7.39
N PRO A 181 -0.73 -6.12 -7.79
CA PRO A 181 -0.83 -7.58 -7.73
C PRO A 181 -1.20 -8.06 -6.33
N LEU A 182 -2.15 -8.99 -6.25
CA LEU A 182 -2.66 -9.49 -4.97
C LEU A 182 -1.59 -10.26 -4.20
N GLU A 183 -0.63 -10.87 -4.91
CA GLU A 183 0.51 -11.58 -4.34
C GLU A 183 1.37 -10.66 -3.47
N ASP A 184 1.59 -9.42 -3.89
CA ASP A 184 2.42 -8.45 -3.16
C ASP A 184 1.75 -8.01 -1.88
N ILE A 185 0.44 -7.76 -1.95
CA ILE A 185 -0.37 -7.42 -0.78
C ILE A 185 -0.28 -8.58 0.22
N VAL A 186 -0.52 -9.81 -0.22
CA VAL A 186 -0.50 -10.99 0.66
C VAL A 186 0.89 -11.24 1.27
N GLU A 187 1.97 -11.00 0.52
CA GLU A 187 3.34 -11.08 1.04
C GLU A 187 3.55 -10.12 2.22
N VAL A 188 3.11 -8.87 2.07
CA VAL A 188 3.11 -7.88 3.14
C VAL A 188 2.23 -8.27 4.32
N LEU A 189 1.04 -8.81 4.07
CA LEU A 189 0.10 -9.18 5.13
C LEU A 189 0.65 -10.28 6.03
N LEU A 190 1.46 -11.19 5.46
CA LEU A 190 2.16 -12.25 6.17
C LEU A 190 3.42 -11.75 6.86
N ASN A 191 4.26 -11.04 6.10
CA ASN A 191 5.55 -10.57 6.56
C ASN A 191 5.40 -9.10 6.98
N ARG A 192 4.85 -8.94 8.19
CA ARG A 192 4.70 -7.63 8.83
C ARG A 192 6.03 -7.03 9.27
N ASP A 193 7.13 -7.78 9.15
CA ASP A 193 8.48 -7.29 9.35
C ASP A 193 9.02 -6.74 8.03
N PRO A 194 9.24 -5.43 7.95
CA PRO A 194 9.88 -4.79 6.83
C PRO A 194 11.20 -5.38 6.32
N SER A 195 11.96 -6.01 7.21
CA SER A 195 13.27 -6.57 6.89
C SER A 195 13.20 -7.88 6.11
N GLU A 196 12.01 -8.46 5.95
CA GLU A 196 11.79 -9.70 5.19
C GLU A 196 11.24 -9.46 3.77
N PHE A 197 11.17 -8.20 3.31
CA PHE A 197 10.70 -7.90 1.97
C PHE A 197 11.70 -8.33 0.89
N SER A 198 11.19 -8.97 -0.17
CA SER A 198 12.00 -9.24 -1.35
C SER A 198 12.43 -7.93 -2.04
N ILE A 199 13.57 -7.94 -2.72
CA ILE A 199 14.06 -6.79 -3.51
C ILE A 199 12.99 -6.28 -4.48
N SER A 200 12.19 -7.17 -5.07
CA SER A 200 11.10 -6.81 -5.99
C SER A 200 9.95 -6.05 -5.33
N ALA A 201 9.72 -6.25 -4.04
CA ALA A 201 8.73 -5.50 -3.27
C ALA A 201 9.25 -4.10 -2.95
N ILE A 202 10.52 -4.01 -2.53
CA ILE A 202 11.19 -2.72 -2.28
C ILE A 202 11.25 -1.88 -3.56
N GLU A 203 11.60 -2.48 -4.71
CA GLU A 203 11.60 -1.80 -6.02
C GLU A 203 10.25 -1.17 -6.32
N ARG A 204 9.15 -1.94 -6.23
CA ARG A 204 7.80 -1.44 -6.50
C ARG A 204 7.41 -0.31 -5.54
N MET A 205 7.75 -0.44 -4.26
CA MET A 205 7.54 0.64 -3.30
C MET A 205 8.28 1.92 -3.69
N LEU A 206 9.51 1.81 -4.19
CA LEU A 206 10.29 2.95 -4.66
C LEU A 206 9.68 3.59 -5.92
N GLU A 207 9.21 2.78 -6.88
CA GLU A 207 8.49 3.27 -8.07
C GLU A 207 7.21 4.03 -7.71
N GLU A 208 6.53 3.60 -6.65
CA GLU A 208 5.32 4.23 -6.11
C GLU A 208 5.62 5.48 -5.24
N GLY A 209 6.90 5.86 -5.08
CA GLY A 209 7.29 7.03 -4.29
C GLY A 209 7.29 6.81 -2.78
N ASN A 210 7.27 5.57 -2.30
CA ASN A 210 7.19 5.23 -0.88
C ASN A 210 8.56 5.26 -0.14
N ALA A 211 9.51 6.10 -0.56
CA ALA A 211 10.85 6.18 0.04
C ALA A 211 10.85 6.53 1.54
N ILE A 212 10.02 7.51 1.94
CA ILE A 212 9.84 7.92 3.35
C ILE A 212 9.39 6.73 4.20
N ARG A 213 8.57 5.86 3.61
CA ARG A 213 7.98 4.71 4.27
C ARG A 213 9.03 3.63 4.53
N ILE A 214 9.84 3.33 3.52
CA ILE A 214 10.98 2.40 3.61
C ILE A 214 11.97 2.91 4.66
N ALA A 215 12.20 4.23 4.72
CA ALA A 215 13.04 4.83 5.75
C ALA A 215 12.49 4.61 7.16
N ARG A 216 11.19 4.89 7.38
CA ARG A 216 10.52 4.66 8.67
C ARG A 216 10.64 3.20 9.10
N MET A 217 10.41 2.28 8.17
CA MET A 217 10.53 0.84 8.39
C MET A 217 11.94 0.42 8.85
N MET A 218 12.99 0.94 8.22
CA MET A 218 14.37 0.69 8.66
C MET A 218 14.64 1.29 10.05
N ILE A 219 14.13 2.49 10.34
CA ILE A 219 14.30 3.16 11.63
C ILE A 219 13.61 2.39 12.76
N GLU A 220 12.36 1.97 12.56
CA GLU A 220 11.55 1.25 13.56
C GLU A 220 12.11 -0.14 13.87
N SER A 221 12.64 -0.83 12.85
CA SER A 221 13.28 -2.14 13.01
C SER A 221 14.74 -2.06 13.48
N GLU A 222 15.34 -0.86 13.50
CA GLU A 222 16.79 -0.64 13.73
C GLU A 222 17.73 -1.43 12.79
N VAL A 223 17.21 -1.77 11.60
CA VAL A 223 17.91 -2.54 10.56
C VAL A 223 17.93 -1.77 9.25
N VAL A 224 19.11 -1.65 8.64
CA VAL A 224 19.24 -1.19 7.25
C VAL A 224 18.99 -2.38 6.34
N PHE A 225 18.03 -2.28 5.42
CA PHE A 225 17.71 -3.37 4.51
C PHE A 225 18.80 -3.53 3.44
N PRO A 226 19.40 -4.73 3.31
CA PRO A 226 20.40 -5.00 2.27
C PRO A 226 19.90 -4.68 0.86
N GLU A 227 18.62 -4.90 0.59
CA GLU A 227 17.95 -4.62 -0.68
C GLU A 227 18.01 -3.12 -1.00
N VAL A 228 17.77 -2.24 -0.01
CA VAL A 228 17.85 -0.79 -0.21
C VAL A 228 19.29 -0.38 -0.54
N VAL A 229 20.26 -0.97 0.15
CA VAL A 229 21.69 -0.71 -0.09
C VAL A 229 22.12 -1.17 -1.49
N GLU A 230 21.63 -2.32 -1.95
CA GLU A 230 21.85 -2.80 -3.32
C GLU A 230 21.24 -1.83 -4.34
N LEU A 231 19.99 -1.40 -4.13
CA LEU A 231 19.24 -0.53 -5.04
C LEU A 231 19.80 0.90 -5.11
N MET A 232 20.58 1.36 -4.13
CA MET A 232 21.35 2.62 -4.23
C MET A 232 22.39 2.59 -5.35
N THR A 233 22.68 1.42 -5.92
CA THR A 233 23.56 1.24 -7.07
C THR A 233 22.84 0.64 -8.29
N ASP A 234 21.50 0.72 -8.34
CA ASP A 234 20.70 0.21 -9.46
C ASP A 234 20.87 1.08 -10.72
N ASP A 235 20.94 0.46 -11.91
CA ASP A 235 21.08 1.17 -13.19
C ASP A 235 19.85 2.04 -13.51
N ARG A 236 18.66 1.66 -13.05
CA ARG A 236 17.42 2.43 -13.22
C ARG A 236 17.45 3.64 -12.30
N PHE A 237 17.59 4.82 -12.89
CA PHE A 237 17.68 6.09 -12.17
C PHE A 237 16.53 6.33 -11.16
N ILE A 238 15.29 5.99 -11.52
CA ILE A 238 14.13 6.20 -10.63
C ILE A 238 14.24 5.35 -9.36
N ILE A 239 14.63 4.08 -9.50
CA ILE A 239 14.81 3.17 -8.37
C ILE A 239 15.96 3.65 -7.48
N ARG A 240 17.11 3.96 -8.09
CA ARG A 240 18.28 4.46 -7.38
C ARG A 240 17.98 5.73 -6.58
N LEU A 241 17.32 6.70 -7.21
CA LEU A 241 16.92 7.95 -6.57
C LEU A 241 15.96 7.70 -5.39
N GLY A 242 15.01 6.78 -5.56
CA GLY A 242 14.11 6.39 -4.48
C GLY A 242 14.86 5.77 -3.29
N ALA A 243 15.82 4.87 -3.54
CA ALA A 243 16.63 4.24 -2.50
C ALA A 243 17.49 5.27 -1.75
N MET A 244 18.10 6.20 -2.48
CA MET A 244 18.84 7.32 -1.90
C MET A 244 17.94 8.20 -1.03
N ALA A 245 16.74 8.57 -1.52
CA ALA A 245 15.79 9.37 -0.75
C ALA A 245 15.33 8.67 0.53
N ALA A 246 15.18 7.33 0.50
CA ALA A 246 14.89 6.56 1.70
C ALA A 246 16.04 6.66 2.71
N MET A 247 17.29 6.47 2.26
CA MET A 247 18.46 6.55 3.14
C MET A 247 18.73 7.97 3.65
N GLU A 248 18.44 9.02 2.88
CA GLU A 248 18.49 10.42 3.34
C GLU A 248 17.56 10.63 4.55
N LYS A 249 16.34 10.09 4.48
CA LYS A 249 15.39 10.12 5.61
C LYS A 249 15.88 9.33 6.82
N VAL A 250 16.59 8.22 6.60
CA VAL A 250 17.26 7.50 7.70
C VAL A 250 18.37 8.35 8.31
N VAL A 251 19.22 9.01 7.50
CA VAL A 251 20.28 9.91 7.99
C VAL A 251 19.71 11.06 8.81
N GLU A 252 18.60 11.67 8.37
CA GLU A 252 17.93 12.76 9.09
C GLU A 252 17.46 12.35 10.49
N LYS A 253 17.07 11.08 10.68
CA LYS A 253 16.44 10.59 11.91
C LYS A 253 17.37 9.77 12.81
N ASN A 254 18.23 8.95 12.23
CA ASN A 254 19.11 8.01 12.91
C ASN A 254 20.41 7.77 12.09
N ARG A 255 21.40 8.65 12.28
CA ARG A 255 22.71 8.56 11.60
C ARG A 255 23.49 7.30 11.94
N GLU A 256 23.41 6.83 13.19
CA GLU A 256 24.10 5.61 13.61
C GLU A 256 23.58 4.41 12.83
N LEU A 257 22.27 4.30 12.65
CA LEU A 257 21.67 3.29 11.80
C LEU A 257 22.13 3.43 10.33
N ALA A 258 22.05 4.64 9.77
CA ALA A 258 22.46 4.90 8.38
C ALA A 258 23.93 4.53 8.13
N SER A 259 24.82 4.75 9.12
CA SER A 259 26.25 4.44 9.02
C SER A 259 26.53 2.97 8.67
N LYS A 260 25.62 2.05 9.04
CA LYS A 260 25.73 0.62 8.73
C LYS A 260 25.74 0.34 7.21
N ALA A 261 25.20 1.24 6.39
CA ALA A 261 25.20 1.11 4.93
C ALA A 261 26.54 1.49 4.26
N VAL A 262 27.41 2.24 4.95
CA VAL A 262 28.60 2.85 4.33
C VAL A 262 29.58 1.79 3.82
N MET A 263 29.95 0.82 4.65
CA MET A 263 30.92 -0.21 4.25
C MET A 263 30.40 -1.15 3.16
N PRO A 264 29.13 -1.62 3.20
CA PRO A 264 28.51 -2.34 2.09
C PRO A 264 28.57 -1.59 0.75
N LEU A 265 28.24 -0.29 0.73
CA LEU A 265 28.34 0.55 -0.47
C LEU A 265 29.78 0.70 -0.95
N TRP A 266 30.70 0.96 -0.01
CA TRP A 266 32.11 1.11 -0.29
C TRP A 266 32.72 -0.14 -0.95
N ALA A 267 32.28 -1.33 -0.55
CA ALA A 267 32.74 -2.60 -1.13
C ALA A 267 32.41 -2.75 -2.63
N ASN A 268 31.48 -1.96 -3.16
CA ASN A 268 31.12 -1.93 -4.58
C ASN A 268 31.57 -0.66 -5.31
N PHE A 269 32.19 0.31 -4.61
CA PHE A 269 32.55 1.62 -5.14
C PHE A 269 33.36 1.57 -6.45
N GLU A 270 34.37 0.69 -6.54
CA GLU A 270 35.20 0.56 -7.75
C GLU A 270 34.51 -0.17 -8.91
N LYS A 271 33.40 -0.89 -8.64
CA LYS A 271 32.70 -1.72 -9.63
C LYS A 271 31.56 -0.96 -10.34
N VAL A 272 31.11 0.14 -9.75
CA VAL A 272 29.97 0.91 -10.24
C VAL A 272 30.41 2.06 -11.15
N ILE A 273 29.48 2.54 -11.98
CA ILE A 273 29.73 3.67 -12.87
C ILE A 273 29.80 5.00 -12.10
N GLU A 274 30.43 6.01 -12.69
CA GLU A 274 30.70 7.30 -12.05
C GLU A 274 29.50 7.99 -11.39
N PRO A 275 28.27 8.01 -11.97
CA PRO A 275 27.11 8.57 -11.28
C PRO A 275 26.86 7.90 -9.92
N MET A 276 26.97 6.56 -9.86
CA MET A 276 26.76 5.81 -8.62
C MET A 276 27.92 6.01 -7.63
N GLN A 277 29.15 6.20 -8.13
CA GLN A 277 30.28 6.57 -7.27
C GLN A 277 30.00 7.92 -6.58
N ILE A 278 29.50 8.90 -7.31
CA ILE A 278 29.12 10.21 -6.77
C ILE A 278 27.98 10.05 -5.74
N ASP A 279 26.95 9.26 -6.07
CA ASP A 279 25.83 8.96 -5.16
C ASP A 279 26.32 8.32 -3.83
N ILE A 280 27.27 7.39 -3.89
CA ILE A 280 27.90 6.77 -2.70
C ILE A 280 28.66 7.81 -1.88
N LEU A 281 29.48 8.66 -2.52
CA LEU A 281 30.27 9.68 -1.82
C LEU A 281 29.37 10.70 -1.12
N TYR A 282 28.31 11.12 -1.80
CA TYR A 282 27.29 11.99 -1.23
C TYR A 282 26.68 11.37 0.02
N PHE A 283 26.23 10.11 -0.06
CA PHE A 283 25.70 9.39 1.09
C PHE A 283 26.72 9.24 2.22
N MET A 284 28.00 8.96 1.93
CA MET A 284 29.06 8.89 2.95
C MET A 284 29.26 10.22 3.70
N GLY A 285 29.25 11.33 2.96
CA GLY A 285 29.27 12.67 3.54
C GLY A 285 28.06 12.92 4.44
N ASP A 286 26.89 12.43 4.03
CA ASP A 286 25.66 12.58 4.80
C ASP A 286 25.59 11.71 6.05
N ALA A 287 26.03 10.45 5.97
CA ALA A 287 26.14 9.54 7.10
C ALA A 287 27.08 10.11 8.19
N GLY A 288 28.13 10.84 7.81
CA GLY A 288 28.92 11.62 8.77
C GLY A 288 29.96 10.82 9.55
N VAL A 289 30.40 9.65 9.03
CA VAL A 289 31.29 8.74 9.76
C VAL A 289 32.76 9.19 9.62
N THR A 290 33.31 9.78 10.68
CA THR A 290 34.67 10.36 10.70
C THR A 290 35.76 9.33 10.41
N GLU A 291 35.57 8.09 10.84
CA GLU A 291 36.50 6.97 10.61
C GLU A 291 36.69 6.66 9.12
N ASN A 292 35.75 7.09 8.26
CA ASN A 292 35.77 6.85 6.83
C ASN A 292 36.43 7.99 6.03
N ILE A 293 36.87 9.08 6.67
CA ILE A 293 37.61 10.17 5.99
C ILE A 293 38.81 9.65 5.18
N PRO A 294 39.65 8.71 5.69
CA PRO A 294 40.76 8.17 4.90
C PRO A 294 40.33 7.48 3.59
N LEU A 295 39.13 6.90 3.55
CA LEU A 295 38.57 6.31 2.33
C LEU A 295 38.27 7.40 1.30
N LEU A 296 37.63 8.49 1.73
CA LEU A 296 37.35 9.65 0.87
C LEU A 296 38.64 10.32 0.37
N GLU A 297 39.65 10.45 1.23
CA GLU A 297 40.96 10.98 0.86
C GLU A 297 41.65 10.11 -0.21
N SER A 298 41.48 8.78 -0.15
CA SER A 298 41.98 7.87 -1.19
C SER A 298 41.36 8.13 -2.57
N VAL A 299 40.10 8.59 -2.63
CA VAL A 299 39.45 8.98 -3.90
C VAL A 299 40.03 10.29 -4.42
N THR A 300 40.18 11.30 -3.55
CA THR A 300 40.72 12.61 -3.96
C THR A 300 42.13 12.52 -4.53
N SER A 301 42.98 11.66 -3.95
CA SER A 301 44.36 11.42 -4.37
C SER A 301 44.51 10.33 -5.44
N GLY A 302 43.47 9.52 -5.64
CA GLY A 302 43.48 8.36 -6.54
C GLY A 302 43.30 8.67 -8.02
N ASN A 303 43.20 7.61 -8.82
CA ASN A 303 42.98 7.68 -10.27
C ASN A 303 41.49 7.72 -10.63
N TYR A 304 40.80 8.76 -10.18
CA TYR A 304 39.38 9.02 -10.47
C TYR A 304 39.21 10.27 -11.33
N ARG A 305 38.07 10.38 -12.02
CA ARG A 305 37.71 11.61 -12.74
C ARG A 305 37.48 12.78 -11.78
N GLU A 306 37.65 14.00 -12.27
CA GLU A 306 37.61 15.20 -11.41
C GLU A 306 36.29 15.35 -10.66
N HIS A 307 35.14 15.10 -11.31
CA HIS A 307 33.83 15.17 -10.66
C HIS A 307 33.68 14.20 -9.47
N VAL A 308 34.27 13.00 -9.56
CA VAL A 308 34.27 12.02 -8.46
C VAL A 308 35.18 12.50 -7.32
N LYS A 309 36.31 13.14 -7.66
CA LYS A 309 37.21 13.76 -6.67
C LYS A 309 36.56 14.96 -5.98
N GLU A 310 35.81 15.78 -6.71
CA GLU A 310 35.04 16.90 -6.18
C GLU A 310 33.99 16.40 -5.17
N ALA A 311 33.19 15.39 -5.54
CA ALA A 311 32.22 14.78 -4.64
C ALA A 311 32.87 14.22 -3.36
N ALA A 312 34.07 13.62 -3.46
CA ALA A 312 34.80 13.14 -2.29
C ALA A 312 35.29 14.29 -1.39
N LYS A 313 35.72 15.42 -1.96
CA LYS A 313 36.10 16.63 -1.18
C LYS A 313 34.87 17.20 -0.46
N GLU A 314 33.74 17.33 -1.15
CA GLU A 314 32.49 17.80 -0.56
C GLU A 314 32.01 16.89 0.58
N ALA A 315 32.13 15.57 0.43
CA ALA A 315 31.83 14.62 1.48
C ALA A 315 32.72 14.81 2.72
N ILE A 316 34.04 14.99 2.53
CA ILE A 316 34.98 15.28 3.62
C ILE A 316 34.62 16.57 4.35
N ASP A 317 34.33 17.64 3.60
CA ASP A 317 33.96 18.94 4.16
C ASP A 317 32.63 18.85 4.93
N SER A 318 31.65 18.10 4.40
CA SER A 318 30.38 17.84 5.08
C SER A 318 30.58 17.14 6.42
N ILE A 319 31.45 16.12 6.49
CA ILE A 319 31.77 15.41 7.73
C ILE A 319 32.48 16.35 8.73
N LYS A 320 33.50 17.08 8.28
CA LYS A 320 34.30 17.98 9.14
C LYS A 320 33.48 19.13 9.71
N ASN A 321 32.56 19.71 8.94
CA ASN A 321 31.70 20.81 9.39
C ASN A 321 30.64 20.39 10.41
N ARG A 322 30.45 19.08 10.64
CA ARG A 322 29.47 18.51 11.57
C ARG A 322 30.11 17.99 12.88
N CYS A 323 31.44 17.98 12.99
CA CYS A 323 32.22 17.65 14.19
C CYS A 323 32.55 18.91 15.00
#